data_AF-C3Z0U7-F1
#
_entry.id   AF-C3Z0U7-F1
#
_cell.length_a   1.000
_cell.length_b   1.000
_cell.length_c   1.000
_cell.angle_alpha   90.00
_cell.angle_beta   90.00
_cell.angle_gamma   90.00
#
_symmetry.space_group_name_H-M   'P 1'
#
loop_
_entity.id
_entity.type
_entity.pdbx_description
1 polymer ?
#
loop_
_entity_poly.entity_id
_entity_poly.type
_entity_poly.pdbx_seq_one_letter_code
_entity_poly.pdbx_strand_id
1 'polypeptide(L)'
;FKCYTCSKVLKSNIKYMNHIRHHIEHERQQNPDISDSCQRCFKRFETPFQLQCHLETMHNTANPDTFCKICEISFKSEKALQSHMLNEHQPREMPYACKLCGFRSSILSDVESHFRRTHEGTKNLLCTFCLKVSFYMYVKL
;
A
#
# COMPACT_ATOMS: atom_id res chain seq x y z
N PHE A 1 0.94 -5.85 21.96
CA PHE A 1 1.36 -4.66 21.16
C PHE A 1 1.06 -3.40 21.97
N LYS A 2 2.08 -2.65 22.41
CA LYS A 2 1.90 -1.41 23.21
C LYS A 2 1.92 -0.19 22.28
N CYS A 3 0.90 0.67 22.34
CA CYS A 3 0.79 1.89 21.56
C CYS A 3 1.82 2.91 22.02
N TYR A 4 2.56 3.53 21.09
CA TYR A 4 3.55 4.56 21.43
C TYR A 4 2.90 5.94 21.65
N THR A 5 1.76 6.22 21.01
CA THR A 5 1.05 7.51 21.13
C THR A 5 0.31 7.65 22.46
N CYS A 6 -0.34 6.58 22.95
CA CYS A 6 -1.18 6.63 24.15
C CYS A 6 -0.94 5.48 25.13
N SER A 7 0.16 4.74 25.00
CA SER A 7 0.58 3.64 25.90
C SER A 7 -0.37 2.44 26.06
N LYS A 8 -1.50 2.41 25.34
CA LYS A 8 -2.51 1.33 25.40
C LYS A 8 -1.94 0.00 24.90
N VAL A 9 -2.14 -1.08 25.66
CA VAL A 9 -1.67 -2.43 25.30
C VAL A 9 -2.80 -3.22 24.65
N LEU A 10 -2.60 -3.64 23.39
CA LEU A 10 -3.56 -4.44 22.62
C LEU A 10 -3.06 -5.86 22.37
N LYS A 11 -4.02 -6.80 22.40
CA LYS A 11 -3.79 -8.26 22.39
C LYS A 11 -3.51 -8.88 21.02
N SER A 12 -3.69 -8.15 19.92
CA SER A 12 -3.37 -8.64 18.57
C SER A 12 -2.88 -7.53 17.65
N ASN A 13 -2.16 -7.91 16.60
CA ASN A 13 -1.58 -6.99 15.62
C ASN A 13 -2.69 -6.21 14.88
N ILE A 14 -3.74 -6.91 14.44
CA ILE A 14 -4.86 -6.28 13.73
C ILE A 14 -5.56 -5.22 14.59
N LYS A 15 -5.76 -5.50 15.89
CA LYS A 15 -6.36 -4.54 16.83
C LYS A 15 -5.44 -3.34 17.08
N TYR A 16 -4.13 -3.57 17.11
CA TYR A 16 -3.11 -2.52 17.18
C TYR A 16 -3.14 -1.57 15.99
N MET A 17 -3.19 -2.10 14.77
CA MET A 17 -3.24 -1.29 13.55
C MET A 17 -4.52 -0.44 13.46
N ASN A 18 -5.68 -1.00 13.82
CA ASN A 18 -6.93 -0.23 13.86
C ASN A 18 -6.91 0.89 14.91
N HIS A 19 -6.20 0.69 16.02
CA HIS A 19 -6.07 1.70 17.07
C HIS A 19 -5.16 2.88 16.67
N ILE A 20 -4.04 2.62 15.98
CA ILE A 20 -3.13 3.68 15.50
C ILE A 20 -3.80 4.56 14.43
N ARG A 21 -4.68 3.99 13.60
CA ARG A 21 -5.44 4.74 12.59
C ARG A 21 -6.20 5.92 13.19
N HIS A 22 -6.79 5.73 14.37
CA HIS A 22 -7.57 6.77 15.04
C HIS A 22 -6.73 7.99 15.46
N HIS A 23 -5.48 7.77 15.89
CA HIS A 23 -4.58 8.88 16.27
C HIS A 23 -4.20 9.73 15.05
N ILE A 24 -3.94 9.08 13.92
CA ILE A 24 -3.61 9.75 12.66
C ILE A 24 -4.81 10.58 12.15
N GLU A 25 -6.03 10.06 12.28
CA GLU A 25 -7.24 10.78 11.90
C GLU A 25 -7.50 12.01 12.78
N HIS A 26 -7.19 11.94 14.07
CA HIS A 26 -7.33 13.06 15.00
C HIS A 26 -6.33 14.19 14.73
N GLU A 27 -5.07 13.87 14.41
CA GLU A 27 -4.06 14.89 14.03
C GLU A 27 -4.43 15.63 12.74
N ARG A 28 -5.15 14.96 11.82
CA ARG A 28 -5.62 15.56 10.57
C ARG A 28 -6.72 16.60 10.77
N GLN A 29 -7.52 16.51 11.83
CA GLN A 29 -8.56 17.50 12.12
C GLN A 29 -7.97 18.84 12.59
N GLN A 30 -6.70 18.86 12.98
CA GLN A 30 -6.04 20.06 13.49
C GLN A 30 -5.35 20.91 12.40
N ASN A 31 -5.31 20.46 11.13
CA ASN A 31 -4.68 21.19 10.01
C ASN A 31 -5.51 21.10 8.71
N PRO A 32 -6.49 22.01 8.46
CA PRO A 32 -7.51 21.84 7.41
C PRO A 32 -7.20 22.47 6.03
N ASP A 33 -6.12 23.23 5.86
CA ASP A 33 -5.96 24.14 4.70
C ASP A 33 -5.29 23.50 3.46
N ILE A 34 -5.91 22.46 2.92
CA ILE A 34 -5.50 21.81 1.66
C ILE A 34 -6.76 21.58 0.80
N SER A 35 -7.31 22.67 0.24
CA SER A 35 -8.58 22.64 -0.52
C SER A 35 -8.42 22.21 -2.00
N ASP A 36 -7.28 22.45 -2.64
CA ASP A 36 -7.11 22.29 -4.10
C ASP A 36 -6.30 21.06 -4.51
N SER A 37 -6.23 20.04 -3.65
CA SER A 37 -5.52 18.81 -3.95
C SER A 37 -6.30 17.58 -3.56
N CYS A 38 -6.15 16.53 -4.37
CA CYS A 38 -6.78 15.25 -4.06
C CYS A 38 -6.20 14.66 -2.79
N GLN A 39 -7.03 14.43 -1.79
CA GLN A 39 -6.60 13.89 -0.49
C GLN A 39 -6.15 12.42 -0.51
N ARG A 40 -6.19 11.77 -1.69
CA ARG A 40 -5.79 10.37 -1.89
C ARG A 40 -4.51 10.22 -2.72
N CYS A 41 -4.27 11.11 -3.68
CA CYS A 41 -3.08 11.09 -4.54
C CYS A 41 -2.29 12.41 -4.54
N PHE A 42 -2.74 13.41 -3.78
CA PHE A 42 -2.15 14.74 -3.60
C PHE A 42 -1.92 15.55 -4.88
N LYS A 43 -2.51 15.10 -6.00
CA LYS A 43 -2.53 15.85 -7.24
C LYS A 43 -3.29 17.16 -7.05
N ARG A 44 -2.67 18.27 -7.44
CA ARG A 44 -3.29 19.60 -7.42
C ARG A 44 -4.14 19.79 -8.67
N PHE A 45 -5.27 20.43 -8.49
CA PHE A 45 -6.19 20.74 -9.57
C PHE A 45 -6.47 22.23 -9.56
N GLU A 46 -6.61 22.82 -10.74
CA GLU A 46 -6.81 24.26 -10.89
C GLU A 46 -8.24 24.67 -10.52
N THR A 47 -9.17 23.71 -10.52
CA THR A 47 -10.56 23.95 -10.14
C THR A 47 -11.14 22.80 -9.32
N PRO A 48 -12.11 23.08 -8.42
CA PRO A 48 -12.83 22.05 -7.66
C PRO A 48 -13.55 21.03 -8.55
N PHE A 49 -14.03 21.44 -9.74
CA PHE A 49 -14.70 20.54 -10.69
C PHE A 49 -13.74 19.48 -11.26
N GLN A 50 -12.52 19.88 -11.61
CA GLN A 50 -11.49 18.93 -12.06
C GLN A 50 -11.09 17.95 -10.96
N LEU A 51 -10.99 18.43 -9.71
CA LEU A 51 -10.77 17.58 -8.54
C LEU A 51 -11.92 16.59 -8.37
N GLN A 52 -13.17 17.03 -8.49
CA GLN A 52 -14.34 16.17 -8.35
C GLN A 52 -14.43 15.11 -9.46
N CYS A 53 -14.22 15.49 -10.72
CA CYS A 53 -14.14 14.53 -11.83
C CYS A 53 -13.02 13.51 -11.63
N HIS A 54 -11.86 13.95 -11.12
CA HIS A 54 -10.77 13.06 -10.74
C HIS A 54 -11.16 12.10 -9.61
N LEU A 55 -11.85 12.58 -8.56
CA LEU A 55 -12.33 11.74 -7.48
C LEU A 55 -13.33 10.69 -7.99
N GLU A 56 -14.23 11.07 -8.90
CA GLU A 56 -15.25 10.20 -9.48
C GLU A 56 -14.68 9.16 -10.47
N THR A 57 -13.62 9.51 -11.21
CA THR A 57 -13.03 8.61 -12.22
C THR A 57 -11.90 7.74 -11.67
N MET A 58 -11.11 8.26 -10.74
CA MET A 58 -9.89 7.60 -10.24
C MET A 58 -10.03 7.06 -8.82
N HIS A 59 -11.03 7.53 -8.05
CA HIS A 59 -11.19 7.20 -6.64
C HIS A 59 -12.59 6.73 -6.24
N ASN A 60 -13.55 6.75 -7.15
CA ASN A 60 -14.91 6.24 -6.96
C ASN A 60 -15.11 4.88 -7.65
N THR A 61 -14.03 4.11 -7.77
CA THR A 61 -14.10 2.68 -8.07
C THR A 61 -14.29 1.94 -6.77
N ALA A 62 -15.38 1.17 -6.69
CA ALA A 62 -15.75 0.32 -5.56
C ALA A 62 -14.71 -0.76 -5.21
N ASN A 63 -13.53 -0.77 -5.84
CA ASN A 63 -12.41 -1.65 -5.55
C ASN A 63 -11.09 -0.86 -5.70
N PRO A 64 -10.42 -0.49 -4.60
CA PRO A 64 -9.12 0.20 -4.63
C PRO A 64 -7.97 -0.63 -5.23
N ASP A 65 -8.23 -1.86 -5.69
CA ASP A 65 -7.23 -2.82 -6.14
C ASP A 65 -7.15 -3.01 -7.67
N THR A 66 -8.01 -2.37 -8.48
CA THR A 66 -8.06 -2.60 -9.94
C THR A 66 -7.53 -1.43 -10.78
N PHE A 67 -6.40 -0.83 -10.40
CA PHE A 67 -5.72 0.16 -11.25
C PHE A 67 -4.21 -0.11 -11.35
N CYS A 68 -3.60 0.29 -12.47
CA CYS A 68 -2.18 0.12 -12.71
C CYS A 68 -1.37 1.13 -11.90
N LYS A 69 -0.39 0.67 -11.11
CA LYS A 69 0.48 1.57 -10.32
C LYS A 69 1.66 2.15 -11.10
N ILE A 70 1.80 1.83 -12.39
CA ILE A 70 2.85 2.35 -13.28
C ILE A 70 2.31 3.49 -14.14
N CYS A 71 1.16 3.27 -14.80
CA CYS A 71 0.54 4.26 -15.69
C CYS A 71 -0.80 4.80 -15.19
N GLU A 72 -1.24 4.40 -14.00
CA GLU A 72 -2.41 4.94 -13.28
C GLU A 72 -3.77 4.74 -13.99
N ILE A 73 -3.83 3.83 -14.95
CA ILE A 73 -5.08 3.46 -15.65
C ILE A 73 -5.93 2.54 -14.76
N SER A 74 -7.22 2.87 -14.61
CA SER A 74 -8.22 2.06 -13.90
C SER A 74 -8.85 0.99 -14.79
N PHE A 75 -9.11 -0.18 -14.22
CA PHE A 75 -9.69 -1.33 -14.90
C PHE A 75 -10.96 -1.80 -14.20
N LYS A 76 -11.90 -2.33 -14.99
CA LYS A 76 -13.17 -2.90 -14.51
C LYS A 76 -13.02 -4.23 -13.77
N SER A 77 -11.85 -4.87 -13.82
CA SER A 77 -11.59 -6.15 -13.16
C SER A 77 -10.11 -6.40 -12.94
N GLU A 78 -9.78 -7.26 -11.98
CA GLU A 78 -8.41 -7.71 -11.73
C GLU A 78 -7.80 -8.42 -12.94
N LYS A 79 -8.56 -9.27 -13.64
CA LYS A 79 -8.11 -9.93 -14.87
C LYS A 79 -7.70 -8.94 -15.95
N ALA A 80 -8.45 -7.84 -16.11
CA ALA A 80 -8.12 -6.81 -17.09
C ALA A 80 -6.83 -6.05 -16.71
N LEU A 81 -6.64 -5.77 -15.41
CA LEU A 81 -5.39 -5.22 -14.90
C LEU A 81 -4.21 -6.18 -15.14
N GLN A 82 -4.37 -7.47 -14.85
CA GLN A 82 -3.32 -8.48 -15.06
C GLN A 82 -2.89 -8.57 -16.53
N SER A 83 -3.83 -8.63 -17.46
CA SER A 83 -3.52 -8.64 -18.89
C SER A 83 -2.81 -7.37 -19.34
N HIS A 84 -3.22 -6.20 -18.84
CA HIS A 84 -2.53 -4.94 -19.11
C HIS A 84 -1.08 -4.97 -18.60
N MET A 85 -0.85 -5.42 -17.36
CA MET A 85 0.50 -5.50 -16.77
C MET A 85 1.41 -6.47 -17.55
N LEU A 86 0.86 -7.52 -18.14
CA LEU A 86 1.62 -8.49 -18.93
C LEU A 86 2.03 -7.96 -20.32
N ASN A 87 1.15 -7.18 -20.96
CA ASN A 87 1.33 -6.75 -22.34
C ASN A 87 2.05 -5.40 -22.47
N GLU A 88 1.81 -4.47 -21.54
CA GLU A 88 2.22 -3.08 -21.67
C GLU A 88 3.44 -2.71 -20.81
N HIS A 89 3.80 -3.55 -19.83
CA HIS A 89 4.87 -3.24 -18.87
C HIS A 89 5.93 -4.34 -18.80
N GLN A 90 7.20 -3.93 -18.75
CA GLN A 90 8.31 -4.86 -18.59
C GLN A 90 8.49 -5.29 -17.12
N PRO A 91 9.04 -6.48 -16.84
CA PRO A 91 9.28 -6.94 -15.46
C PRO A 91 10.11 -5.99 -14.59
N ARG A 92 11.01 -5.20 -15.21
CA ARG A 92 11.83 -4.20 -14.49
C ARG A 92 11.02 -2.99 -14.02
N GLU A 93 9.91 -2.70 -14.69
CA GLU A 93 9.00 -1.57 -14.39
C GLU A 93 8.02 -1.93 -13.27
N MET A 94 7.88 -3.22 -12.95
CA MET A 94 6.95 -3.70 -11.93
C MET A 94 7.21 -3.06 -10.54
N PRO A 95 6.18 -2.55 -9.87
CA PRO A 95 6.32 -1.72 -8.66
C PRO A 95 6.72 -2.53 -7.42
N TYR A 96 6.34 -3.80 -7.34
CA TYR A 96 6.63 -4.64 -6.19
C TYR A 96 7.88 -5.49 -6.44
N ALA A 97 8.82 -5.45 -5.50
CA ALA A 97 10.08 -6.16 -5.62
C ALA A 97 10.48 -6.82 -4.30
N CYS A 98 10.88 -8.09 -4.37
CA CYS A 98 11.56 -8.78 -3.29
C CYS A 98 12.97 -8.19 -3.14
N LYS A 99 13.26 -7.64 -1.96
CA LYS A 99 14.55 -7.02 -1.66
C LYS A 99 15.68 -8.02 -1.35
N LEU A 100 15.38 -9.32 -1.26
CA LEU A 100 16.38 -10.36 -0.98
C LEU A 100 16.97 -11.00 -2.25
N CYS A 101 16.16 -11.20 -3.29
CA CYS A 101 16.57 -11.94 -4.48
C CYS A 101 16.24 -11.25 -5.81
N GLY A 102 15.68 -10.04 -5.77
CA GLY A 102 15.39 -9.24 -6.96
C GLY A 102 14.16 -9.67 -7.75
N PHE A 103 13.37 -10.65 -7.28
CA PHE A 103 12.06 -10.99 -7.85
C PHE A 103 11.15 -9.76 -7.91
N ARG A 104 10.40 -9.57 -9.00
CA ARG A 104 9.45 -8.46 -9.17
C ARG A 104 8.09 -8.97 -9.63
N SER A 105 7.02 -8.32 -9.18
CA SER A 105 5.66 -8.56 -9.66
C SER A 105 4.87 -7.25 -9.76
N SER A 106 3.87 -7.25 -10.64
CA SER A 106 2.82 -6.25 -10.76
C SER A 106 1.78 -6.35 -9.65
N ILE A 107 1.75 -7.46 -8.92
CA ILE A 107 0.75 -7.77 -7.90
C ILE A 107 1.45 -7.96 -6.54
N LEU A 108 0.88 -7.38 -5.48
CA LEU A 108 1.44 -7.43 -4.14
C LEU A 108 1.45 -8.86 -3.57
N SER A 109 0.33 -9.58 -3.75
CA SER A 109 0.14 -10.95 -3.26
C SER A 109 1.12 -11.95 -3.86
N ASP A 110 1.60 -11.70 -5.08
CA ASP A 110 2.64 -12.52 -5.71
C ASP A 110 3.98 -12.38 -4.99
N VAL A 111 4.38 -11.15 -4.64
CA VAL A 111 5.63 -10.91 -3.90
C VAL A 111 5.55 -11.49 -2.48
N GLU A 112 4.38 -11.40 -1.84
CA GLU A 112 4.15 -12.05 -0.55
C GLU A 112 4.25 -13.58 -0.65
N SER A 113 3.59 -14.17 -1.65
CA SER A 113 3.60 -15.62 -1.87
C SER A 113 4.99 -16.14 -2.21
N HIS A 114 5.71 -15.40 -3.08
CA HIS A 114 7.11 -15.63 -3.38
C HIS A 114 7.96 -15.61 -2.11
N PHE A 115 7.84 -14.57 -1.29
CA PHE A 115 8.64 -14.45 -0.05
C PHE A 115 8.38 -15.62 0.89
N ARG A 116 7.11 -16.00 1.11
CA ARG A 116 6.74 -17.12 1.98
C ARG A 116 7.29 -18.45 1.51
N ARG A 117 7.39 -18.69 0.20
CA ARG A 117 7.85 -19.97 -0.37
C ARG A 117 9.36 -20.05 -0.55
N THR A 118 9.98 -18.95 -0.99
CA THR A 118 11.41 -18.93 -1.37
C THR A 118 12.31 -18.52 -0.20
N HIS A 119 11.79 -17.80 0.78
CA HIS A 119 12.54 -17.36 1.96
C HIS A 119 12.00 -17.99 3.26
N GLU A 120 11.28 -19.10 3.13
CA GLU A 120 10.89 -19.97 4.24
C GLU A 120 12.13 -20.41 5.04
N GLY A 121 12.00 -20.45 6.38
CA GLY A 121 13.09 -20.87 7.26
C GLY A 121 14.23 -19.85 7.42
N THR A 122 14.15 -18.68 6.78
CA THR A 122 15.11 -17.58 7.00
C THR A 122 14.70 -16.70 8.19
N LYS A 123 15.64 -15.94 8.75
CA LYS A 123 15.37 -14.95 9.82
C LYS A 123 14.78 -13.63 9.29
N ASN A 124 14.38 -13.61 8.02
CA ASN A 124 13.86 -12.42 7.36
C ASN A 124 12.35 -12.29 7.56
N LEU A 125 11.88 -11.08 7.82
CA LEU A 125 10.47 -10.71 7.98
C LEU A 125 10.08 -9.70 6.91
N LEU A 126 9.05 -10.00 6.12
CA LEU A 126 8.46 -9.06 5.15
C LEU A 126 7.34 -8.26 5.81
N CYS A 127 7.48 -6.92 5.84
CA CYS A 127 6.37 -6.03 6.17
C CYS A 127 5.43 -5.92 4.96
N THR A 128 4.20 -6.43 5.04
CA THR A 128 3.23 -6.38 3.93
C THR A 128 2.72 -4.97 3.62
N PHE A 129 2.89 -4.02 4.55
CA PHE A 129 2.47 -2.63 4.36
C PHE A 129 3.47 -1.77 3.57
N CYS A 130 4.78 -2.01 3.73
CA CYS A 130 5.82 -1.22 3.08
C CYS A 130 6.82 -2.05 2.27
N LEU A 131 6.62 -3.38 2.21
CA LEU A 131 7.46 -4.37 1.53
C LEU A 131 8.94 -4.37 1.96
N LYS A 132 9.26 -3.75 3.09
CA LYS A 132 10.60 -3.82 3.66
C LYS A 132 10.82 -5.19 4.29
N VAL A 133 12.00 -5.74 4.04
CA VAL A 133 12.49 -6.94 4.69
C VAL A 133 13.36 -6.53 5.87
N SER A 134 13.11 -7.11 7.04
CA SER A 134 13.88 -6.88 8.26
C SER A 134 14.39 -8.20 8.82
N PHE A 135 15.53 -8.17 9.52
CA PHE A 135 16.11 -9.36 10.12
C PHE A 135 15.69 -9.45 11.59
N TYR A 136 15.05 -10.54 12.00
CA TYR A 136 14.78 -10.77 13.42
C TYR A 136 16.01 -11.45 14.04
N MET A 137 16.87 -10.68 14.70
CA MET A 137 17.84 -11.25 15.64
C MET A 137 17.11 -11.52 16.96
N TYR A 138 17.13 -12.76 17.42
CA TYR A 138 16.77 -13.05 18.82
C TYR A 138 17.68 -12.23 19.74
N VAL A 139 17.06 -11.46 20.64
CA VAL A 139 17.68 -11.05 21.89
C VAL A 139 18.01 -12.36 22.63
N LYS A 140 19.30 -12.61 22.86
CA LYS A 140 19.75 -13.73 23.70
C LYS A 140 19.21 -13.49 25.13
N LEU A 141 18.55 -14.53 25.64
CA LEU A 141 18.19 -14.89 27.03
C LEU A 141 18.23 -13.76 28.07
#